data_AF-A0A495YXZ2-F1
#
_entry.id   AF-A0A495YXZ2-F1
#
_cell.length_a   1.000
_cell.length_b   1.000
_cell.length_c   1.000
_cell.angle_alpha   90.00
_cell.angle_beta   90.00
_cell.angle_gamma   90.00
#
_symmetry.space_group_name_H-M   'P 1'
#
loop_
_entity.id
_entity.type
_entity.pdbx_description
1 polymer ?
#
loop_
_entity_poly.entity_id
_entity_poly.type
_entity_poly.pdbx_seq_one_letter_code
_entity_poly.pdbx_strand_id
1 'polypeptide(L)'
;MKKPIFLILIGIGVLILVGGIVFVVPWFGRMMEEMDQIHAQQEEHRRALEASAREPLTADQETLLSQLLEAAAETDASQSSNDLETVLSSEPYLTYLKTQEEQDYADFPAYIDAMPTDTMKTVAIARIKAMLGEDKTDEELIIWLNYYFVVREWGTTVENPLDNIKELHELQQTHLIEPLMENGSELSSFSIAIVQLSTSPTSITEDNNVFQEVWRERLETHGEPEGLLRCAVASPVEFALMRSFFADMAAFQAWILKPPEPEAQNSEK
;
A
#
# COMPACT_ATOMS: atom_id res chain seq x y z
N MET A 1 57.57 -9.64 -39.64
CA MET A 1 57.41 -9.11 -38.27
C MET A 1 56.02 -8.52 -38.13
N LYS A 2 55.24 -9.03 -37.16
CA LYS A 2 53.80 -8.80 -36.93
C LYS A 2 53.58 -7.51 -36.10
N LYS A 3 53.21 -6.38 -36.70
CA LYS A 3 52.69 -5.19 -35.99
C LYS A 3 51.76 -4.37 -36.91
N PRO A 4 50.47 -4.75 -37.00
CA PRO A 4 49.43 -3.71 -37.00
C PRO A 4 48.19 -4.04 -36.14
N ILE A 5 48.06 -5.28 -35.63
CA ILE A 5 46.85 -5.73 -34.92
C ILE A 5 46.77 -5.12 -33.49
N PHE A 6 47.91 -4.80 -32.87
CA PHE A 6 47.96 -4.28 -31.50
C PHE A 6 47.41 -2.85 -31.36
N LEU A 7 47.49 -2.00 -32.41
CA LEU A 7 46.99 -0.62 -32.35
C LEU A 7 45.47 -0.53 -32.56
N ILE A 8 44.88 -1.46 -33.31
CA ILE A 8 43.43 -1.51 -33.53
C ILE A 8 42.70 -2.00 -32.27
N LEU A 9 43.26 -2.98 -31.55
CA LEU A 9 42.69 -3.46 -30.29
C LEU A 9 42.76 -2.41 -29.16
N ILE A 10 43.81 -1.58 -29.11
CA ILE A 10 43.90 -0.46 -28.16
C ILE A 10 42.89 0.65 -28.53
N GLY A 11 42.69 0.95 -29.81
CA GLY A 11 41.69 1.92 -30.27
C GLY A 11 40.24 1.52 -29.95
N ILE A 12 39.91 0.24 -30.10
CA ILE A 12 38.59 -0.31 -29.72
C ILE A 12 38.42 -0.34 -28.20
N GLY A 13 39.46 -0.70 -27.45
CA GLY A 13 39.44 -0.70 -25.99
C GLY A 13 39.22 0.69 -25.38
N VAL A 14 39.82 1.74 -25.96
CA VAL A 14 39.60 3.12 -25.51
C VAL A 14 38.22 3.64 -25.93
N LEU A 15 37.70 3.25 -27.10
CA LEU A 15 36.33 3.61 -27.51
C LEU A 15 35.25 2.96 -26.64
N ILE A 16 35.44 1.71 -26.18
CA ILE A 16 34.53 1.04 -25.24
C ILE A 16 34.65 1.68 -23.83
N LEU A 17 35.84 2.09 -23.42
CA LEU A 17 36.07 2.70 -22.11
C LEU A 17 35.52 4.15 -22.04
N VAL A 18 35.72 4.93 -23.10
CA VAL A 18 35.16 6.29 -23.21
C VAL A 18 33.67 6.26 -23.49
N GLY A 19 33.19 5.34 -24.34
CA GLY A 19 31.75 5.13 -24.58
C GLY A 19 31.02 4.64 -23.33
N GLY A 20 31.63 3.71 -22.58
CA GLY A 20 31.11 3.24 -21.29
C GLY A 20 31.07 4.34 -20.23
N ILE A 21 32.15 5.11 -20.05
CA ILE A 21 32.17 6.19 -19.04
C ILE A 21 31.25 7.36 -19.42
N VAL A 22 31.15 7.73 -20.70
CA VAL A 22 30.33 8.89 -21.13
C VAL A 22 28.83 8.58 -21.19
N PHE A 23 28.42 7.32 -21.39
CA PHE A 23 27.00 6.95 -21.36
C PHE A 23 26.54 6.40 -20.01
N VAL A 24 27.36 5.60 -19.32
CA VAL A 24 26.98 4.95 -18.06
C VAL A 24 27.03 5.92 -16.89
N VAL A 25 28.01 6.84 -16.81
CA VAL A 25 28.12 7.77 -15.67
C VAL A 25 26.97 8.82 -15.63
N PRO A 26 26.56 9.44 -16.75
CA PRO A 26 25.39 10.34 -16.74
C PRO A 26 24.07 9.60 -16.53
N TRP A 27 23.97 8.35 -16.97
CA TRP A 27 22.81 7.49 -16.72
C TRP A 27 22.71 7.10 -15.23
N PHE A 28 23.81 6.68 -14.61
CA PHE A 28 23.88 6.45 -13.16
C PHE A 28 23.63 7.73 -12.36
N GLY A 29 24.11 8.88 -12.82
CA GLY A 29 23.87 10.18 -12.18
C GLY A 29 22.38 10.57 -12.19
N ARG A 30 21.70 10.44 -13.34
CA ARG A 30 20.24 10.67 -13.42
C ARG A 30 19.46 9.66 -12.59
N MET A 31 19.85 8.39 -12.63
CA MET A 31 19.19 7.34 -11.85
C MET A 31 19.29 7.60 -10.34
N MET A 32 20.45 8.06 -9.85
CA MET A 32 20.62 8.46 -8.44
C MET A 32 19.80 9.71 -8.08
N GLU A 33 19.76 10.71 -8.96
CA GLU A 33 18.96 11.93 -8.74
C GLU A 33 17.45 11.64 -8.75
N GLU A 34 16.99 10.74 -9.63
CA GLU A 34 15.62 10.22 -9.66
C GLU A 34 15.31 9.40 -8.40
N MET A 35 16.23 8.55 -7.92
CA MET A 35 16.06 7.81 -6.67
C MET A 35 16.01 8.73 -5.45
N ASP A 36 16.85 9.76 -5.37
CA ASP A 36 16.82 10.75 -4.28
C ASP A 36 15.50 11.54 -4.28
N GLN A 37 14.97 11.89 -5.46
CA GLN A 37 13.67 12.54 -5.60
C GLN A 37 12.52 11.62 -5.18
N ILE A 38 12.55 10.35 -5.59
CA ILE A 38 11.56 9.35 -5.19
C ILE A 38 11.58 9.17 -3.66
N HIS A 39 12.77 9.03 -3.05
CA HIS A 39 12.89 8.93 -1.59
C HIS A 39 12.39 10.17 -0.86
N ALA A 40 12.68 11.37 -1.37
CA ALA A 40 12.18 12.61 -0.77
C ALA A 40 10.64 12.70 -0.85
N GLN A 41 10.06 12.31 -1.99
CA GLN A 41 8.59 12.26 -2.18
C GLN A 41 7.94 11.20 -1.29
N GLN A 42 8.56 10.04 -1.13
CA GLN A 42 8.10 8.97 -0.23
C GLN A 42 8.08 9.45 1.23
N GLU A 43 9.16 10.09 1.69
CA GLU A 43 9.23 10.59 3.06
C GLU A 43 8.25 11.76 3.30
N GLU A 44 8.02 12.62 2.30
CA GLU A 44 6.98 13.65 2.37
C GLU A 44 5.57 13.04 2.42
N HIS A 45 5.30 12.04 1.57
CA HIS A 45 4.04 11.28 1.59
C HIS A 45 3.81 10.60 2.94
N ARG A 46 4.81 9.91 3.48
CA ARG A 46 4.74 9.26 4.80
C ARG A 46 4.39 10.25 5.89
N ARG A 47 5.07 11.40 5.95
CA ARG A 47 4.76 12.45 6.93
C ARG A 47 3.36 13.03 6.78
N ALA A 48 2.92 13.26 5.54
CA ALA A 48 1.57 13.75 5.27
C ALA A 48 0.52 12.72 5.69
N LEU A 49 0.76 11.44 5.41
CA LEU A 49 -0.11 10.34 5.78
C LEU A 49 -0.16 10.15 7.30
N GLU A 50 0.97 10.18 7.98
CA GLU A 50 1.04 10.13 9.45
C GLU A 50 0.29 11.31 10.08
N ALA A 51 0.50 12.52 9.57
CA ALA A 51 -0.20 13.71 10.05
C ALA A 51 -1.71 13.56 9.88
N SER A 52 -2.17 13.13 8.70
CA SER A 52 -3.58 12.91 8.39
C SER A 52 -4.18 11.79 9.25
N ALA A 53 -3.50 10.64 9.35
CA ALA A 53 -3.96 9.50 10.13
C ALA A 53 -4.09 9.86 11.62
N ARG A 54 -3.19 10.71 12.14
CA ARG A 54 -3.16 11.17 13.54
C ARG A 54 -4.05 12.39 13.81
N GLU A 55 -4.76 12.92 12.81
CA GLU A 55 -5.68 14.03 13.05
C GLU A 55 -6.71 13.65 14.13
N PRO A 56 -6.98 14.56 15.08
CA PRO A 56 -8.09 14.39 16.01
C PRO A 56 -9.40 14.27 15.25
N LEU A 57 -10.35 13.53 15.82
CA LEU A 57 -11.69 13.50 15.27
C LEU A 57 -12.29 14.92 15.24
N THR A 58 -12.96 15.23 14.13
CA THR A 58 -13.77 16.44 14.02
C THR A 58 -14.97 16.39 14.97
N ALA A 59 -15.64 17.53 15.19
CA ALA A 59 -16.81 17.59 16.07
C ALA A 59 -17.95 16.64 15.61
N ASP A 60 -18.15 16.50 14.30
CA ASP A 60 -19.14 15.60 13.72
C ASP A 60 -18.73 14.13 13.93
N GLN A 61 -17.44 13.82 13.79
CA GLN A 61 -16.90 12.49 14.07
C GLN A 61 -16.92 12.12 15.56
N GLU A 62 -16.67 13.06 16.49
CA GLU A 62 -16.83 12.82 17.94
C GLU A 62 -18.31 12.60 18.31
N THR A 63 -19.22 13.31 17.63
CA THR A 63 -20.67 13.09 17.80
C THR A 63 -21.07 11.70 17.32
N LEU A 64 -20.59 11.30 16.13
CA LEU A 64 -20.81 9.95 15.61
C LEU A 64 -20.23 8.89 16.56
N LEU A 65 -18.98 9.04 17.00
CA LEU A 65 -18.34 8.11 17.94
C LEU A 65 -19.19 7.92 19.20
N SER A 66 -19.72 9.01 19.76
CA SER A 66 -20.58 8.95 20.95
C SER A 66 -21.84 8.11 20.69
N GLN A 67 -22.49 8.30 19.54
CA GLN A 67 -23.67 7.52 19.13
C GLN A 67 -23.33 6.02 18.96
N LEU A 68 -22.17 5.71 18.40
CA LEU A 68 -21.73 4.32 18.22
C LEU A 68 -21.38 3.64 19.55
N LEU A 69 -20.79 4.37 20.48
CA LEU A 69 -20.52 3.87 21.83
C LEU A 69 -21.81 3.60 22.61
N GLU A 70 -22.81 4.47 22.48
CA GLU A 70 -24.15 4.25 23.04
C GLU A 70 -24.79 2.98 22.44
N ALA A 71 -24.77 2.83 21.12
CA ALA A 71 -25.27 1.63 20.44
C ALA A 71 -24.53 0.35 20.89
N ALA A 72 -23.20 0.43 21.05
CA ALA A 72 -22.40 -0.69 21.56
C ALA A 72 -22.79 -1.10 22.98
N ALA A 73 -23.13 -0.13 23.85
CA ALA A 73 -23.54 -0.41 25.23
C ALA A 73 -24.94 -1.04 25.34
N GLU A 74 -25.81 -0.79 24.37
CA GLU A 74 -27.15 -1.39 24.28
C GLU A 74 -27.13 -2.83 23.74
N THR A 75 -26.02 -3.24 23.11
CA THR A 75 -25.85 -4.58 22.57
C THR A 75 -25.44 -5.54 23.69
N ASP A 76 -26.24 -6.58 23.91
CA ASP A 76 -26.14 -7.47 25.08
C ASP A 76 -24.74 -8.15 25.14
N ALA A 77 -23.93 -7.79 26.14
CA ALA A 77 -22.54 -8.22 26.33
C ALA A 77 -22.34 -9.74 26.52
N SER A 78 -23.41 -10.52 26.39
CA SER A 78 -23.46 -11.97 26.56
C SER A 78 -23.26 -12.78 25.27
N GLN A 79 -23.26 -12.15 24.08
CA GLN A 79 -23.19 -12.91 22.81
C GLN A 79 -21.89 -12.82 22.00
N SER A 80 -21.04 -11.82 22.19
CA SER A 80 -19.70 -11.76 21.58
C SER A 80 -18.98 -10.53 22.14
N SER A 81 -17.73 -10.66 22.60
CA SER A 81 -16.97 -9.51 23.11
C SER A 81 -16.49 -8.57 21.99
N ASN A 82 -16.99 -8.73 20.76
CA ASN A 82 -16.49 -8.01 19.60
C ASN A 82 -17.56 -7.82 18.52
N ASP A 83 -18.74 -7.33 18.91
CA ASP A 83 -19.85 -7.06 17.99
C ASP A 83 -19.69 -5.74 17.21
N LEU A 84 -18.44 -5.37 16.91
CA LEU A 84 -18.09 -4.11 16.25
C LEU A 84 -18.76 -4.00 14.88
N GLU A 85 -18.86 -5.11 14.14
CA GLU A 85 -19.50 -5.12 12.82
C GLU A 85 -21.01 -4.83 12.90
N THR A 86 -21.68 -5.27 13.98
CA THR A 86 -23.08 -4.89 14.22
C THR A 86 -23.20 -3.42 14.58
N VAL A 87 -22.31 -2.89 15.42
CA VAL A 87 -22.27 -1.46 15.75
C VAL A 87 -22.00 -0.61 14.50
N LEU A 88 -21.06 -1.01 13.66
CA LEU A 88 -20.77 -0.36 12.37
C LEU A 88 -21.88 -0.59 11.32
N SER A 89 -22.77 -1.56 11.53
CA SER A 89 -23.97 -1.75 10.70
C SER A 89 -25.16 -0.90 11.17
N SER A 90 -24.98 -0.07 12.20
CA SER A 90 -26.02 0.85 12.69
C SER A 90 -26.27 2.01 11.71
N GLU A 91 -27.49 2.53 11.72
CA GLU A 91 -27.90 3.66 10.87
C GLU A 91 -26.98 4.89 10.96
N PRO A 92 -26.48 5.32 12.14
CA PRO A 92 -25.52 6.42 12.24
C PRO A 92 -24.24 6.21 11.43
N TYR A 93 -23.63 5.02 11.50
CA TYR A 93 -22.40 4.74 10.76
C TYR A 93 -22.67 4.58 9.26
N LEU A 94 -23.74 3.89 8.87
CA LEU A 94 -24.09 3.74 7.45
C LEU A 94 -24.42 5.09 6.79
N THR A 95 -25.06 6.01 7.50
CA THR A 95 -25.30 7.38 7.03
C THR A 95 -23.99 8.16 6.87
N TYR A 96 -23.06 7.99 7.80
CA TYR A 96 -21.72 8.56 7.70
C TYR A 96 -20.98 8.00 6.48
N LEU A 97 -20.95 6.67 6.29
CA LEU A 97 -20.32 6.02 5.14
C LEU A 97 -20.90 6.50 3.81
N LYS A 98 -22.23 6.63 3.71
CA LYS A 98 -22.87 7.19 2.50
C LYS A 98 -22.35 8.58 2.17
N THR A 99 -22.07 9.40 3.18
CA THR A 99 -21.53 10.75 2.98
C THR A 99 -20.08 10.71 2.49
N GLN A 100 -19.30 9.70 2.90
CA GLN A 100 -17.90 9.53 2.51
C GLN A 100 -17.74 8.90 1.12
N GLU A 101 -18.55 7.89 0.81
CA GLU A 101 -18.41 7.05 -0.40
C GLU A 101 -19.46 7.36 -1.49
N GLU A 102 -20.40 8.26 -1.22
CA GLU A 102 -21.55 8.59 -2.09
C GLU A 102 -22.41 7.36 -2.48
N GLN A 103 -22.29 6.26 -1.74
CA GLN A 103 -22.96 4.98 -2.00
C GLN A 103 -23.68 4.47 -0.75
N ASP A 104 -24.85 3.86 -0.97
CA ASP A 104 -25.63 3.20 0.08
C ASP A 104 -25.21 1.73 0.22
N TYR A 105 -24.85 1.32 1.43
CA TYR A 105 -24.58 -0.06 1.80
C TYR A 105 -25.64 -0.56 2.79
N ALA A 106 -26.02 -1.84 2.67
CA ALA A 106 -27.05 -2.44 3.51
C ALA A 106 -26.60 -2.62 4.96
N ASP A 107 -25.33 -2.98 5.14
CA ASP A 107 -24.65 -3.19 6.41
C ASP A 107 -23.13 -3.01 6.21
N PHE A 108 -22.36 -3.10 7.30
CA PHE A 108 -20.90 -2.96 7.23
C PHE A 108 -20.22 -4.11 6.46
N PRO A 109 -20.61 -5.40 6.61
CA PRO A 109 -20.09 -6.48 5.77
C PRO A 109 -20.29 -6.24 4.27
N ALA A 110 -21.44 -5.72 3.82
CA ALA A 110 -21.66 -5.38 2.43
C ALA A 110 -20.72 -4.28 1.92
N TYR A 111 -20.31 -3.36 2.80
CA TYR A 111 -19.28 -2.36 2.48
C TYR A 111 -17.90 -2.99 2.38
N ILE A 112 -17.56 -3.92 3.28
CA ILE A 112 -16.31 -4.70 3.22
C ILE A 112 -16.22 -5.51 1.92
N ASP A 113 -17.29 -6.20 1.53
CA ASP A 113 -17.37 -7.00 0.30
C ASP A 113 -17.22 -6.14 -0.97
N ALA A 114 -17.48 -4.84 -0.88
CA ALA A 114 -17.32 -3.89 -1.99
C ALA A 114 -15.87 -3.40 -2.15
N MET A 115 -14.97 -3.71 -1.21
CA MET A 115 -13.59 -3.26 -1.25
C MET A 115 -12.77 -3.99 -2.33
N PRO A 116 -11.84 -3.28 -3.02
CA PRO A 116 -11.67 -1.82 -2.99
C PRO A 116 -12.81 -1.10 -3.73
N THR A 117 -13.34 -0.02 -3.12
CA THR A 117 -14.39 0.81 -3.74
C THR A 117 -13.88 1.60 -4.95
N ASP A 118 -14.80 2.16 -5.74
CA ASP A 118 -14.43 2.98 -6.90
C ASP A 118 -13.68 4.27 -6.49
N THR A 119 -14.02 4.85 -5.33
CA THR A 119 -13.27 5.95 -4.72
C THR A 119 -11.82 5.54 -4.45
N MET A 120 -11.62 4.40 -3.79
CA MET A 120 -10.28 3.89 -3.48
C MET A 120 -9.48 3.56 -4.74
N LYS A 121 -10.11 2.93 -5.74
CA LYS A 121 -9.49 2.66 -7.04
C LYS A 121 -9.07 3.96 -7.75
N THR A 122 -9.90 4.99 -7.69
CA THR A 122 -9.60 6.31 -8.30
C THR A 122 -8.40 6.97 -7.64
N VAL A 123 -8.33 6.95 -6.31
CA VAL A 123 -7.17 7.47 -5.55
C VAL A 123 -5.90 6.69 -5.87
N ALA A 124 -5.98 5.35 -5.89
CA ALA A 124 -4.85 4.49 -6.24
C ALA A 124 -4.35 4.74 -7.69
N ILE A 125 -5.26 4.86 -8.66
CA ILE A 125 -4.90 5.22 -10.06
C ILE A 125 -4.20 6.58 -10.11
N ALA A 126 -4.69 7.59 -9.38
CA ALA A 126 -4.05 8.90 -9.36
C ALA A 126 -2.61 8.81 -8.81
N ARG A 127 -2.38 8.02 -7.77
CA ARG A 127 -1.03 7.76 -7.22
C ARG A 127 -0.14 7.00 -8.20
N ILE A 128 -0.68 5.98 -8.87
CA ILE A 128 0.03 5.21 -9.91
C ILE A 128 0.47 6.16 -11.04
N LYS A 129 -0.41 7.05 -11.51
CA LYS A 129 -0.07 8.06 -12.52
C LYS A 129 0.98 9.05 -12.05
N ALA A 130 0.92 9.49 -10.80
CA ALA A 130 1.94 10.36 -10.22
C ALA A 130 3.32 9.69 -10.16
N MET A 131 3.36 8.37 -9.90
CA MET A 131 4.59 7.59 -9.81
C MET A 131 5.18 7.21 -11.18
N LEU A 132 4.33 6.81 -12.14
CA LEU A 132 4.74 6.19 -13.40
C LEU A 132 4.57 7.09 -14.63
N GLY A 133 3.93 8.25 -14.47
CA GLY A 133 3.55 9.17 -15.54
C GLY A 133 2.09 9.01 -16.00
N GLU A 134 1.53 10.09 -16.56
CA GLU A 134 0.15 10.14 -17.06
C GLU A 134 -0.05 9.44 -18.42
N ASP A 135 1.02 8.99 -19.07
CA ASP A 135 1.06 8.44 -20.42
C ASP A 135 0.66 6.96 -20.53
N LYS A 136 0.25 6.34 -19.41
CA LYS A 136 -0.13 4.93 -19.35
C LYS A 136 -1.53 4.70 -19.92
N THR A 137 -1.68 3.59 -20.63
CA THR A 137 -2.98 3.15 -21.16
C THR A 137 -3.91 2.69 -20.03
N ASP A 138 -5.22 2.68 -20.28
CA ASP A 138 -6.20 2.24 -19.27
C ASP A 138 -5.97 0.76 -18.90
N GLU A 139 -5.58 -0.08 -19.87
CA GLU A 139 -5.25 -1.50 -19.62
C GLU A 139 -4.01 -1.65 -18.72
N GLU A 140 -2.95 -0.86 -18.96
CA GLU A 140 -1.77 -0.86 -18.09
C GLU A 140 -2.12 -0.38 -16.68
N LEU A 141 -2.93 0.68 -16.56
CA LEU A 141 -3.36 1.21 -15.26
C LEU A 141 -4.15 0.17 -14.46
N ILE A 142 -4.99 -0.64 -15.11
CA ILE A 142 -5.73 -1.72 -14.45
C ILE A 142 -4.77 -2.80 -13.92
N ILE A 143 -3.76 -3.19 -14.70
CA ILE A 143 -2.76 -4.17 -14.25
C ILE A 143 -2.03 -3.64 -13.01
N TRP A 144 -1.59 -2.38 -13.06
CA TRP A 144 -0.94 -1.72 -11.93
C TRP A 144 -1.84 -1.59 -10.70
N LEU A 145 -3.11 -1.26 -10.90
CA LEU A 145 -4.09 -1.15 -9.83
C LEU A 145 -4.32 -2.50 -9.14
N ASN A 146 -4.46 -3.57 -9.93
CA ASN A 146 -4.61 -4.91 -9.37
C ASN A 146 -3.37 -5.32 -8.57
N TYR A 147 -2.18 -5.07 -9.12
CA TYR A 147 -0.93 -5.31 -8.42
C TYR A 147 -0.82 -4.50 -7.12
N TYR A 148 -1.25 -3.23 -7.13
CA TYR A 148 -1.25 -2.38 -5.94
C TYR A 148 -2.02 -3.04 -4.78
N PHE A 149 -3.24 -3.53 -5.00
CA PHE A 149 -4.03 -4.15 -3.95
C PHE A 149 -3.50 -5.53 -3.53
N VAL A 150 -2.93 -6.31 -4.45
CA VAL A 150 -2.24 -7.57 -4.11
C VAL A 150 -1.06 -7.31 -3.16
N VAL A 151 -0.27 -6.25 -3.41
CA VAL A 151 0.85 -5.89 -2.52
C VAL A 151 0.36 -5.28 -1.20
N ARG A 152 -0.74 -4.52 -1.20
CA ARG A 152 -1.37 -4.03 0.04
C ARG A 152 -1.84 -5.19 0.92
N GLU A 153 -2.47 -6.23 0.34
CA GLU A 153 -2.90 -7.42 1.06
C GLU A 153 -1.69 -8.21 1.60
N TRP A 154 -0.71 -8.51 0.75
CA TRP A 154 0.53 -9.17 1.17
C TRP A 154 1.28 -8.38 2.25
N GLY A 155 1.25 -7.04 2.20
CA GLY A 155 1.83 -6.18 3.22
C GLY A 155 1.21 -6.37 4.62
N THR A 156 0.09 -7.07 4.75
CA THR A 156 -0.47 -7.42 6.08
C THR A 156 0.16 -8.67 6.68
N THR A 157 0.87 -9.48 5.89
CA THR A 157 1.49 -10.74 6.32
C THR A 157 2.98 -10.61 6.62
N VAL A 158 3.60 -9.46 6.34
CA VAL A 158 5.03 -9.20 6.50
C VAL A 158 5.27 -7.90 7.26
N GLU A 159 6.20 -7.88 8.22
CA GLU A 159 6.58 -6.64 8.92
C GLU A 159 7.46 -5.75 8.05
N ASN A 160 8.40 -6.38 7.33
CA ASN A 160 9.29 -5.69 6.41
C ASN A 160 9.30 -6.42 5.05
N PRO A 161 8.78 -5.78 3.98
CA PRO A 161 8.84 -6.30 2.63
C PRO A 161 10.25 -6.71 2.17
N LEU A 162 11.28 -6.00 2.66
CA LEU A 162 12.67 -6.25 2.29
C LEU A 162 13.22 -7.55 2.86
N ASP A 163 12.62 -8.09 3.92
CA ASP A 163 13.01 -9.39 4.46
C ASP A 163 12.40 -10.55 3.64
N ASN A 164 11.42 -10.24 2.78
CA ASN A 164 10.65 -11.20 1.98
C ASN A 164 10.76 -10.93 0.46
N ILE A 165 11.91 -10.40 0.00
CA ILE A 165 12.17 -10.02 -1.40
C ILE A 165 11.85 -11.13 -2.40
N LYS A 166 12.06 -12.40 -2.04
CA LYS A 166 11.78 -13.52 -2.94
C LYS A 166 10.28 -13.61 -3.26
N GLU A 167 9.44 -13.57 -2.24
CA GLU A 167 7.98 -13.61 -2.39
C GLU A 167 7.49 -12.36 -3.12
N LEU A 168 8.02 -11.19 -2.75
CA LEU A 168 7.72 -9.94 -3.45
C LEU A 168 8.05 -10.00 -4.95
N HIS A 169 9.18 -10.60 -5.31
CA HIS A 169 9.56 -10.79 -6.71
C HIS A 169 8.61 -11.78 -7.44
N GLU A 170 8.14 -12.83 -6.76
CA GLU A 170 7.14 -13.75 -7.29
C GLU A 170 5.80 -13.05 -7.53
N LEU A 171 5.35 -12.20 -6.60
CA LEU A 171 4.17 -11.36 -6.76
C LEU A 171 4.32 -10.39 -7.94
N GLN A 172 5.46 -9.71 -8.02
CA GLN A 172 5.75 -8.78 -9.12
C GLN A 172 5.77 -9.50 -10.48
N GLN A 173 6.39 -10.67 -10.55
CA GLN A 173 6.45 -11.44 -11.79
C GLN A 173 5.05 -11.85 -12.25
N THR A 174 4.26 -12.42 -11.34
CA THR A 174 2.96 -13.03 -11.63
C THR A 174 1.86 -11.99 -11.88
N HIS A 175 1.79 -10.95 -11.05
CA HIS A 175 0.66 -10.02 -11.04
C HIS A 175 0.93 -8.71 -11.80
N LEU A 176 2.16 -8.48 -12.24
CA LEU A 176 2.52 -7.27 -12.97
C LEU A 176 3.28 -7.55 -14.26
N ILE A 177 4.44 -8.21 -14.19
CA ILE A 177 5.32 -8.36 -15.36
C ILE A 177 4.67 -9.22 -16.44
N GLU A 178 4.17 -10.41 -16.08
CA GLU A 178 3.50 -11.32 -17.02
C GLU A 178 2.28 -10.65 -17.69
N PRO A 179 1.32 -10.04 -16.95
CA PRO A 179 0.21 -9.33 -17.57
C PRO A 179 0.63 -8.17 -18.49
N LEU A 180 1.65 -7.40 -18.13
CA LEU A 180 2.15 -6.30 -18.98
C LEU A 180 2.78 -6.83 -20.28
N MET A 181 3.51 -7.95 -20.21
CA MET A 181 4.07 -8.60 -21.39
C MET A 181 2.99 -9.15 -22.32
N GLU A 182 1.95 -9.76 -21.76
CA GLU A 182 0.79 -10.25 -22.53
C GLU A 182 0.03 -9.11 -23.20
N ASN A 183 -0.01 -7.93 -22.57
CA ASN A 183 -0.61 -6.72 -23.13
C ASN A 183 0.26 -6.02 -24.19
N GLY A 184 1.45 -6.56 -24.50
CA GLY A 184 2.31 -6.04 -25.56
C GLY A 184 3.11 -4.78 -25.19
N SER A 185 3.23 -4.46 -23.90
CA SER A 185 4.07 -3.34 -23.45
C SER A 185 5.55 -3.59 -23.80
N GLU A 186 6.24 -2.59 -24.36
CA GLU A 186 7.63 -2.74 -24.82
C GLU A 186 8.62 -2.91 -23.64
N LEU A 187 9.49 -3.93 -23.70
CA LEU A 187 10.53 -4.23 -22.69
C LEU A 187 11.47 -3.08 -22.33
N SER A 188 11.56 -2.01 -23.14
CA SER A 188 12.37 -0.83 -22.82
C SER A 188 11.72 0.14 -21.84
N SER A 189 10.38 0.17 -21.74
CA SER A 189 9.68 0.93 -20.67
C SER A 189 9.77 0.22 -19.32
N PHE A 190 10.04 -1.09 -19.33
CA PHE A 190 10.21 -1.89 -18.12
C PHE A 190 11.46 -1.54 -17.31
N SER A 191 12.54 -0.97 -17.86
CA SER A 191 13.76 -0.75 -17.08
C SER A 191 13.64 0.36 -16.03
N ILE A 192 12.93 1.45 -16.34
CA ILE A 192 12.59 2.51 -15.37
C ILE A 192 11.49 2.03 -14.44
N ALA A 193 10.46 1.36 -14.98
CA ALA A 193 9.38 0.79 -14.18
C ALA A 193 9.89 -0.27 -13.20
N ILE A 194 10.86 -1.12 -13.56
CA ILE A 194 11.48 -2.15 -12.69
C ILE A 194 12.29 -1.53 -11.56
N VAL A 195 13.01 -0.43 -11.83
CA VAL A 195 13.72 0.30 -10.77
C VAL A 195 12.73 0.98 -9.82
N GLN A 196 11.69 1.64 -10.35
CA GLN A 196 10.59 2.19 -9.55
C GLN A 196 9.82 1.09 -8.78
N LEU A 197 9.67 -0.09 -9.37
CA LEU A 197 9.07 -1.29 -8.77
C LEU A 197 9.92 -1.94 -7.69
N SER A 198 11.23 -1.71 -7.71
CA SER A 198 12.10 -2.18 -6.63
C SER A 198 12.05 -1.26 -5.41
N THR A 199 11.66 0.01 -5.61
CA THR A 199 11.48 1.02 -4.54
C THR A 199 10.04 1.17 -4.05
N SER A 200 9.05 0.76 -4.86
CA SER A 200 7.61 0.97 -4.65
C SER A 200 6.96 0.04 -3.61
N PRO A 201 7.33 -1.25 -3.45
CA PRO A 201 6.64 -2.17 -2.53
C PRO A 201 6.70 -1.72 -1.08
N THR A 202 7.86 -1.23 -0.62
CA THR A 202 7.99 -0.57 0.68
C THR A 202 7.06 0.63 0.82
N SER A 203 6.84 1.41 -0.25
CA SER A 203 5.90 2.54 -0.26
C SER A 203 4.43 2.15 -0.42
N ILE A 204 4.15 1.01 -1.05
CA ILE A 204 2.79 0.47 -1.18
C ILE A 204 2.35 -0.06 0.19
N THR A 205 3.22 -0.79 0.90
CA THR A 205 2.93 -1.29 2.24
C THR A 205 3.12 -0.23 3.34
N GLU A 206 3.76 0.90 3.04
CA GLU A 206 3.96 2.02 3.97
C GLU A 206 2.65 2.52 4.55
N ASP A 207 1.60 2.62 3.72
CA ASP A 207 0.28 3.03 4.17
C ASP A 207 -0.25 2.07 5.24
N ASN A 208 -0.06 0.75 5.07
CA ASN A 208 -0.47 -0.25 6.06
C ASN A 208 0.23 0.01 7.40
N ASN A 209 1.54 0.24 7.38
CA ASN A 209 2.35 0.44 8.59
C ASN A 209 1.92 1.71 9.34
N VAL A 210 1.71 2.82 8.60
CA VAL A 210 1.26 4.09 9.18
C VAL A 210 -0.10 3.92 9.85
N PHE A 211 -1.08 3.33 9.16
CA PHE A 211 -2.41 3.13 9.75
C PHE A 211 -2.39 2.12 10.90
N GLN A 212 -1.66 1.02 10.77
CA GLN A 212 -1.51 0.01 11.83
C GLN A 212 -0.94 0.64 13.11
N GLU A 213 0.12 1.44 13.01
CA GLU A 213 0.74 2.13 14.15
C GLU A 213 -0.24 3.09 14.82
N VAL A 214 -0.88 3.96 14.03
CA VAL A 214 -1.82 4.95 14.56
C VAL A 214 -3.04 4.29 15.20
N TRP A 215 -3.55 3.22 14.60
CA TRP A 215 -4.67 2.47 15.16
C TRP A 215 -4.28 1.73 16.43
N ARG A 216 -3.07 1.18 16.50
CA ARG A 216 -2.53 0.58 17.73
C ARG A 216 -2.45 1.61 18.86
N GLU A 217 -1.94 2.81 18.60
CA GLU A 217 -1.88 3.86 19.62
C GLU A 217 -3.26 4.29 20.11
N ARG A 218 -4.24 4.38 19.21
CA ARG A 218 -5.64 4.67 19.58
C ARG A 218 -6.23 3.56 20.45
N LEU A 219 -5.97 2.30 20.10
CA LEU A 219 -6.34 1.14 20.92
C LEU A 219 -5.68 1.18 22.30
N GLU A 220 -4.39 1.48 22.38
CA GLU A 220 -3.66 1.56 23.65
C GLU A 220 -4.15 2.72 24.52
N THR A 221 -4.52 3.85 23.91
CA THR A 221 -4.97 5.06 24.62
C THR A 221 -6.40 4.94 25.13
N HIS A 222 -7.31 4.40 24.32
CA HIS A 222 -8.75 4.40 24.60
C HIS A 222 -9.30 3.03 25.02
N GLY A 223 -8.54 1.94 24.82
CA GLY A 223 -9.01 0.58 25.03
C GLY A 223 -10.07 0.16 24.01
N GLU A 224 -10.53 -1.08 24.13
CA GLU A 224 -11.67 -1.59 23.37
C GLU A 224 -12.98 -1.39 24.13
N PRO A 225 -14.11 -1.10 23.44
CA PRO A 225 -14.29 -1.00 21.98
C PRO A 225 -14.01 0.40 21.38
N GLU A 226 -13.82 1.42 22.22
CA GLU A 226 -13.70 2.82 21.78
C GLU A 226 -12.55 3.05 20.78
N GLY A 227 -11.39 2.46 21.01
CA GLY A 227 -10.22 2.59 20.14
C GLY A 227 -10.51 2.11 18.72
N LEU A 228 -11.20 0.98 18.55
CA LEU A 228 -11.56 0.45 17.23
C LEU A 228 -12.56 1.36 16.51
N LEU A 229 -13.57 1.85 17.24
CA LEU A 229 -14.55 2.80 16.68
C LEU A 229 -13.87 4.11 16.26
N ARG A 230 -12.91 4.61 17.05
CA ARG A 230 -12.10 5.79 16.66
C ARG A 230 -11.33 5.54 15.36
N CYS A 231 -10.79 4.33 15.16
CA CYS A 231 -10.11 3.98 13.92
C CYS A 231 -11.08 3.95 12.72
N ALA A 232 -12.22 3.29 12.87
CA ALA A 232 -13.27 3.20 11.84
C ALA A 232 -13.89 4.55 11.49
N VAL A 233 -13.97 5.48 12.44
CA VAL A 233 -14.52 6.84 12.23
C VAL A 233 -13.49 7.77 11.60
N ALA A 234 -12.24 7.76 12.08
CA ALA A 234 -11.20 8.66 11.60
C ALA A 234 -10.77 8.36 10.15
N SER A 235 -10.72 7.08 9.80
CA SER A 235 -10.20 6.62 8.50
C SER A 235 -11.10 5.50 7.94
N PRO A 236 -12.36 5.79 7.59
CA PRO A 236 -13.37 4.77 7.28
C PRO A 236 -13.00 3.92 6.06
N VAL A 237 -12.45 4.54 5.02
CA VAL A 237 -12.08 3.84 3.77
C VAL A 237 -10.89 2.91 4.00
N GLU A 238 -9.84 3.40 4.66
CA GLU A 238 -8.64 2.61 4.96
C GLU A 238 -8.91 1.50 5.99
N PHE A 239 -9.73 1.80 7.01
CA PHE A 239 -10.15 0.80 8.00
C PHE A 239 -10.92 -0.35 7.34
N ALA A 240 -11.87 -0.03 6.45
CA ALA A 240 -12.64 -1.04 5.73
C ALA A 240 -11.79 -1.80 4.69
N LEU A 241 -10.88 -1.12 3.97
CA LEU A 241 -9.94 -1.80 3.07
C LEU A 241 -9.08 -2.81 3.84
N MET A 242 -8.46 -2.40 4.95
CA MET A 242 -7.63 -3.32 5.73
C MET A 242 -8.47 -4.46 6.32
N ARG A 243 -9.64 -4.17 6.90
CA ARG A 243 -10.56 -5.19 7.40
C ARG A 243 -10.92 -6.22 6.33
N SER A 244 -11.03 -5.83 5.06
CA SER A 244 -11.39 -6.72 3.94
C SER A 244 -10.35 -7.82 3.66
N PHE A 245 -9.10 -7.63 4.07
CA PHE A 245 -8.03 -8.62 3.91
C PHE A 245 -8.05 -9.72 4.97
N PHE A 246 -8.92 -9.63 5.97
CA PHE A 246 -8.99 -10.60 7.07
C PHE A 246 -10.30 -11.38 7.04
N ALA A 247 -10.25 -12.63 7.49
CA ALA A 247 -11.43 -13.49 7.56
C ALA A 247 -12.50 -12.94 8.53
N ASP A 248 -12.07 -12.37 9.66
CA ASP A 248 -12.94 -11.84 10.70
C ASP A 248 -12.33 -10.64 11.44
N MET A 249 -13.15 -9.95 12.23
CA MET A 249 -12.73 -8.79 13.02
C MET A 249 -11.66 -9.13 14.06
N ALA A 250 -11.65 -10.35 14.59
CA ALA A 250 -10.68 -10.76 15.59
C ALA A 250 -9.27 -10.90 14.97
N ALA A 251 -9.17 -11.49 13.78
CA ALA A 251 -7.92 -11.57 13.03
C ALA A 251 -7.39 -10.17 12.66
N PHE A 252 -8.28 -9.27 12.22
CA PHE A 252 -7.90 -7.89 11.91
C PHE A 252 -7.38 -7.15 13.15
N GLN A 253 -8.09 -7.23 14.27
CA GLN A 253 -7.67 -6.60 15.53
C GLN A 253 -6.34 -7.16 16.04
N ALA A 254 -6.13 -8.48 15.95
CA ALA A 254 -4.87 -9.10 16.31
C ALA A 254 -3.70 -8.55 15.49
N TRP A 255 -3.93 -8.32 14.19
CA TRP A 255 -2.95 -7.68 13.30
C TRP A 255 -2.66 -6.23 13.70
N ILE A 256 -3.66 -5.43 14.12
CA ILE A 256 -3.41 -4.06 14.58
C ILE A 256 -2.48 -4.07 15.81
N LEU A 257 -2.77 -4.93 16.79
CA LEU A 257 -2.05 -5.01 18.06
C LEU A 257 -0.63 -5.57 17.92
N LYS A 258 -0.45 -6.59 17.08
CA LYS A 258 0.85 -7.24 16.90
C LYS A 258 1.21 -7.30 15.41
N PRO A 259 2.29 -6.62 14.98
CA PRO A 259 2.81 -6.82 13.64
C PRO A 259 3.21 -8.31 13.46
N PRO A 260 3.05 -8.87 12.26
CA PRO A 260 3.50 -10.23 11.98
C PRO A 260 5.01 -10.32 12.26
N GLU A 261 5.44 -11.25 13.12
CA GLU A 261 6.87 -11.49 13.31
C GLU A 261 7.46 -11.96 11.97
N PRO A 262 8.70 -11.55 11.60
CA PRO A 262 9.36 -12.13 10.45
C PRO A 262 9.43 -13.63 10.70
N GLU A 263 8.82 -14.46 9.85
CA GLU A 263 9.12 -15.88 9.87
C GLU A 263 10.64 -15.97 9.77
N ALA A 264 11.29 -16.45 10.83
CA ALA A 264 12.72 -16.70 10.81
C ALA A 264 12.93 -17.69 9.68
N GLN A 265 13.33 -17.19 8.50
CA GLN A 265 13.58 -18.01 7.33
C GLN A 265 14.48 -19.11 7.81
N ASN A 266 13.94 -20.33 7.84
CA ASN A 266 14.62 -21.50 8.31
C ASN A 266 15.95 -21.52 7.58
N SER A 267 16.99 -21.15 8.32
CA SER A 267 18.38 -21.30 7.96
C SER A 267 18.69 -22.78 8.07
N GLU A 268 17.99 -23.60 7.28
CA GLU A 268 18.27 -25.01 7.12
C GLU A 268 18.87 -25.23 5.74
N LYS A 269 20.18 -24.95 5.71
CA LYS A 269 21.28 -25.64 4.98
C LYS A 269 21.25 -25.71 3.46
#